data_AF-A0A1G7R9U0-F1
#
_entry.id   AF-A0A1G7R9U0-F1
#
_cell.length_a   1.000
_cell.length_b   1.000
_cell.length_c   1.000
_cell.angle_alpha   90.00
_cell.angle_beta   90.00
_cell.angle_gamma   90.00
#
_symmetry.space_group_name_H-M   'P 1'
#
loop_
_entity.id
_entity.type
_entity.pdbx_description
1 polymer ?
#
loop_
_entity_poly.entity_id
_entity_poly.type
_entity_poly.pdbx_seq_one_letter_code
_entity_poly.pdbx_strand_id
1 'polypeptide(L)'
;MFYDLEQPLAFAKDVASVLADDGLWHFEQSYMPSMLRTNAYDTICHEHLEFYSFKVVQFILRQCGMRVVDVETNGINGGSFAVTACKESAPFVGSVQNFSHIS
;
A
#
# COMPACT_ATOMS: atom_id res chain seq x y z
N MET A 1 -1.52 11.87 -2.97
CA MET A 1 -0.92 10.56 -2.65
C MET A 1 -1.99 9.65 -2.09
N PHE A 2 -1.77 8.32 -2.01
CA PHE A 2 -2.81 7.38 -1.56
C PHE A 2 -3.34 7.69 -0.14
N TYR A 3 -2.49 8.25 0.72
CA TYR A 3 -2.81 8.66 2.09
C TYR A 3 -3.44 10.05 2.24
N ASP A 4 -3.66 10.76 1.12
CA ASP A 4 -4.38 12.06 1.11
C ASP A 4 -5.85 11.89 0.70
N LEU A 5 -6.30 10.65 0.46
CA LEU A 5 -7.61 10.35 -0.11
C LEU A 5 -8.69 10.31 0.96
N GLU A 6 -9.79 11.03 0.76
CA GLU A 6 -10.96 10.94 1.65
C GLU A 6 -11.69 9.59 1.53
N GLN A 7 -11.58 8.93 0.37
CA GLN A 7 -12.27 7.68 0.06
C GLN A 7 -11.31 6.67 -0.60
N PRO A 8 -10.32 6.13 0.14
CA PRO A 8 -9.27 5.27 -0.42
C PRO A 8 -9.81 4.00 -1.06
N LEU A 9 -10.88 3.42 -0.49
CA LEU A 9 -11.48 2.21 -1.04
C LEU A 9 -12.20 2.45 -2.38
N ALA A 10 -12.84 3.61 -2.55
CA ALA A 10 -13.47 3.97 -3.82
C ALA A 10 -12.39 4.16 -4.90
N PHE A 11 -11.34 4.90 -4.58
CA PHE A 11 -10.19 5.09 -5.47
C PHE A 11 -9.54 3.75 -5.86
N ALA A 12 -9.30 2.85 -4.91
CA ALA A 12 -8.72 1.55 -5.19
C ALA A 12 -9.61 0.67 -6.09
N LYS A 13 -10.95 0.79 -5.98
CA LYS A 13 -11.90 0.13 -6.89
C LYS A 13 -11.82 0.72 -8.29
N ASP A 14 -11.72 2.04 -8.41
CA ASP A 14 -11.58 2.71 -9.70
C ASP A 14 -10.28 2.28 -10.40
N VAL A 15 -9.17 2.22 -9.67
CA VAL A 15 -7.89 1.67 -10.18
C VAL A 15 -8.07 0.23 -10.66
N ALA A 16 -8.69 -0.64 -9.86
CA ALA A 16 -8.93 -2.04 -10.24
C ALA A 16 -9.79 -2.16 -11.52
N SER A 17 -10.75 -1.25 -11.71
CA SER A 17 -11.66 -1.25 -12.85
C SER A 17 -10.99 -0.92 -14.19
N VAL A 18 -9.94 -0.09 -14.15
CA VAL A 18 -9.21 0.34 -15.36
C VAL A 18 -7.90 -0.41 -15.56
N LEU A 19 -7.42 -1.15 -14.55
CA LEU A 19 -6.21 -1.95 -14.65
C LEU A 19 -6.42 -3.08 -15.67
N ALA A 20 -5.41 -3.36 -16.50
CA ALA A 20 -5.42 -4.54 -17.37
C ALA A 20 -5.50 -5.84 -16.54
N ASP A 21 -5.96 -6.93 -17.14
CA ASP A 21 -6.06 -8.22 -16.45
C ASP A 21 -4.70 -8.81 -16.06
N ASP A 22 -3.65 -8.41 -16.79
CA ASP A 22 -2.23 -8.65 -16.52
C ASP A 22 -1.51 -7.37 -16.06
N GLY A 23 -2.23 -6.36 -15.61
CA GLY A 23 -1.67 -5.10 -15.13
C GLY A 23 -1.10 -5.19 -13.72
N LEU A 24 -0.12 -4.32 -13.44
CA LEU A 24 0.43 -4.08 -12.11
C LEU A 24 0.10 -2.65 -11.67
N TRP A 25 -0.35 -2.50 -10.43
CA TRP A 25 -0.42 -1.23 -9.75
C TRP A 25 0.69 -1.14 -8.72
N HIS A 26 1.60 -0.19 -8.91
CA HIS A 26 2.71 0.07 -7.99
C HIS A 26 2.52 1.44 -7.32
N PHE A 27 2.61 1.49 -6.00
CA PHE A 27 2.46 2.72 -5.24
C PHE A 27 3.31 2.70 -3.96
N GLU A 28 3.79 3.87 -3.54
CA GLU A 28 4.59 4.05 -2.33
C GLU A 28 3.93 5.07 -1.39
N GLN A 29 4.06 4.83 -0.09
CA GLN A 29 3.58 5.73 0.95
C GLN A 29 4.32 5.57 2.28
N SER A 30 4.15 6.55 3.17
CA SER A 30 4.67 6.48 4.54
C SER A 30 4.17 5.22 5.26
N TYR A 31 5.08 4.55 5.97
CA TYR A 31 4.79 3.31 6.67
C TYR A 31 4.57 3.58 8.16
N MET A 32 3.31 3.52 8.61
CA MET A 32 2.91 3.88 9.99
C MET A 32 3.77 3.20 11.08
N PRO A 33 4.11 1.90 11.00
CA PRO A 33 5.00 1.29 11.99
C PRO A 33 6.40 1.92 12.05
N SER A 34 6.98 2.33 10.92
CA SER A 34 8.28 3.02 10.90
C SER A 34 8.16 4.44 11.44
N MET A 35 7.10 5.15 11.07
CA MET A 35 6.79 6.48 11.61
C MET A 35 6.71 6.45 13.14
N LEU A 36 6.04 5.47 13.74
CA LEU A 36 5.95 5.30 15.19
C LEU A 36 7.32 5.00 15.82
N ARG A 37 8.13 4.10 15.21
CA ARG A 37 9.47 3.76 15.71
C ARG A 37 10.44 4.92 15.66
N THR A 38 10.31 5.79 14.66
CA THR A 38 11.19 6.94 14.45
C THR A 38 10.67 8.22 15.10
N ASN A 39 9.48 8.16 15.71
CA ASN A 39 8.79 9.33 16.27
C ASN A 39 8.67 10.46 15.25
N ALA A 40 8.35 10.13 13.99
CA ALA A 40 8.17 11.07 12.89
C ALA A 40 6.81 11.77 12.99
N TYR A 41 6.52 12.39 14.14
CA TYR A 41 5.24 13.05 14.44
C TYR A 41 4.99 14.28 13.57
N ASP A 42 6.06 14.88 13.04
CA ASP A 42 6.06 16.00 12.11
C ASP A 42 5.41 15.65 10.75
N THR A 43 5.23 14.36 10.47
CA THR A 43 4.50 13.88 9.28
C THR A 43 2.97 13.93 9.45
N ILE A 44 2.46 14.28 10.63
CA ILE A 44 1.02 14.43 10.89
C ILE A 44 0.60 15.86 10.55
N CYS A 45 -0.16 16.03 9.46
CA CYS A 45 -0.69 17.31 9.01
C CYS A 45 -2.11 17.15 8.43
N HIS A 46 -2.72 18.24 7.99
CA HIS A 46 -4.11 18.24 7.51
C HIS A 46 -4.24 17.54 6.15
N GLU A 47 -3.16 17.52 5.37
CA GLU A 47 -3.11 16.86 4.07
C GLU A 47 -3.00 15.33 4.19
N HIS A 48 -2.31 14.84 5.23
CA HIS A 48 -2.13 13.41 5.47
C HIS A 48 -3.26 12.85 6.34
N LEU A 49 -4.35 12.46 5.68
CA LEU A 49 -5.55 11.96 6.36
C LEU A 49 -5.36 10.58 6.97
N GLU A 50 -4.51 9.74 6.37
CA GLU A 50 -4.43 8.32 6.68
C GLU A 50 -3.00 7.82 6.88
N PHE A 51 -2.81 6.91 7.84
CA PHE A 51 -1.50 6.32 8.17
C PHE A 51 -1.60 4.81 8.12
N TYR A 52 -0.94 4.22 7.13
CA TYR A 52 -1.18 2.83 6.77
C TYR A 52 -0.16 1.86 7.34
N SER A 53 -0.67 0.77 7.91
CA SER A 53 0.09 -0.48 8.03
C SER A 53 -0.12 -1.34 6.78
N PHE A 54 0.78 -2.30 6.57
CA PHE A 54 0.67 -3.23 5.45
C PHE A 54 -0.61 -4.06 5.51
N LYS A 55 -1.05 -4.46 6.71
CA LYS A 55 -2.31 -5.18 6.93
C LYS A 55 -3.52 -4.39 6.42
N VAL A 56 -3.56 -3.07 6.61
CA VAL A 56 -4.66 -2.23 6.14
C VAL A 56 -4.64 -2.13 4.61
N VAL A 57 -3.46 -1.97 4.01
CA VAL A 57 -3.32 -1.98 2.54
C VAL A 57 -3.78 -3.31 1.93
N GLN A 58 -3.38 -4.43 2.52
CA GLN A 58 -3.85 -5.76 2.09
C GLN A 58 -5.37 -5.88 2.19
N PHE A 59 -5.97 -5.33 3.24
CA PHE A 59 -7.42 -5.31 3.38
C PHE A 59 -8.09 -4.53 2.25
N ILE A 60 -7.63 -3.30 1.97
CA ILE A 60 -8.19 -2.47 0.89
C ILE A 60 -8.08 -3.17 -0.47
N LEU A 61 -6.91 -3.72 -0.79
CA LEU A 61 -6.69 -4.44 -2.04
C LEU A 61 -7.64 -5.64 -2.19
N ARG A 62 -7.81 -6.44 -1.13
CA ARG A 62 -8.74 -7.59 -1.13
C ARG A 62 -10.18 -7.17 -1.36
N GLN A 63 -10.62 -6.04 -0.77
CA GLN A 63 -11.96 -5.50 -1.02
C GLN A 63 -12.18 -5.05 -2.47
N CYS A 64 -11.11 -4.90 -3.25
CA CYS A 64 -11.13 -4.50 -4.65
C CYS A 64 -10.83 -5.67 -5.61
N GLY A 65 -10.77 -6.92 -5.13
CA GLY A 65 -10.42 -8.08 -5.97
C GLY A 65 -8.97 -8.08 -6.44
N MET A 66 -8.08 -7.45 -5.67
CA MET A 66 -6.65 -7.36 -5.92
C MET A 66 -5.84 -8.02 -4.80
N ARG A 67 -4.60 -8.40 -5.14
CA ARG A 67 -3.63 -8.97 -4.20
C ARG A 67 -2.26 -8.34 -4.38
N VAL A 68 -1.46 -8.44 -3.32
CA VAL A 68 -0.07 -8.01 -3.34
C VAL A 68 0.79 -9.04 -4.06
N VAL A 69 1.65 -8.57 -4.95
CA VAL A 69 2.70 -9.34 -5.63
C VAL A 69 4.02 -9.17 -4.90
N ASP A 70 4.35 -7.93 -4.51
CA ASP A 70 5.60 -7.60 -3.84
C ASP A 70 5.44 -6.39 -2.92
N VAL A 71 6.35 -6.28 -1.96
CA VAL A 71 6.43 -5.14 -1.05
C VAL A 71 7.88 -4.86 -0.69
N GLU A 72 8.26 -3.60 -0.78
CA GLU A 72 9.58 -3.09 -0.43
C GLU A 72 9.45 -2.04 0.67
N THR A 73 10.47 -1.90 1.51
CA THR A 73 10.50 -0.85 2.54
C THR A 73 11.80 -0.08 2.43
N ASN A 74 11.76 1.21 2.74
CA ASN A 74 12.96 2.04 2.81
C ASN A 74 12.89 3.00 4.01
N GLY A 75 14.00 3.69 4.31
CA GLY A 75 14.12 4.60 5.45
C GLY A 75 13.79 6.06 5.14
N ILE A 76 13.24 6.38 3.97
CA ILE A 76 12.98 7.75 3.55
C ILE A 76 11.81 8.33 4.36
N ASN A 77 11.92 9.59 4.80
CA ASN A 77 10.87 10.34 5.50
C ASN A 77 10.25 9.63 6.73
N GLY A 78 11.09 9.05 7.59
CA GLY A 78 10.61 8.29 8.76
C GLY A 78 10.17 6.85 8.43
N GLY A 79 10.35 6.44 7.17
CA GLY A 79 10.15 5.10 6.64
C GLY A 79 8.92 5.00 5.76
N SER A 80 9.08 4.37 4.60
CA SER A 80 8.01 4.13 3.64
C SER A 80 7.97 2.67 3.22
N PHE A 81 6.89 2.32 2.52
CA PHE A 81 6.75 1.03 1.87
C PHE A 81 6.11 1.20 0.49
N ALA A 82 6.70 0.52 -0.48
CA ALA A 82 6.20 0.42 -1.84
C ALA A 82 5.50 -0.93 -2.01
N VAL A 83 4.31 -0.91 -2.59
CA VAL A 83 3.47 -2.09 -2.79
C VAL A 83 3.22 -2.26 -4.27
N THR A 84 3.52 -3.45 -4.78
CA THR A 84 3.12 -3.89 -6.12
C THR A 84 1.92 -4.81 -5.97
N ALA A 85 0.81 -4.46 -6.60
CA ALA A 85 -0.44 -5.21 -6.57
C ALA A 85 -0.92 -5.56 -7.98
N CYS A 86 -1.73 -6.60 -8.09
CA CYS A 86 -2.37 -7.02 -9.32
C CYS A 86 -3.81 -7.50 -9.04
N LYS A 87 -4.61 -7.70 -10.09
CA LYS A 87 -5.89 -8.40 -9.95
C LYS A 87 -5.66 -9.83 -9.45
N GLU A 88 -6.63 -10.38 -8.72
CA GLU A 88 -6.53 -11.74 -8.15
C GLU A 88 -6.20 -12.79 -9.22
N SER A 89 -6.82 -12.67 -10.39
CA SER A 89 -6.68 -13.57 -11.55
C SER A 89 -5.40 -13.38 -12.37
N ALA A 90 -4.60 -12.34 -12.10
CA ALA A 90 -3.40 -12.05 -12.88
C ALA A 90 -2.34 -13.16 -12.70
N PRO A 91 -1.49 -13.43 -13.70
CA PRO A 91 -0.58 -14.58 -13.70
C PRO A 91 0.68 -14.40 -12.81
N PHE A 92 0.83 -13.26 -12.12
CA PHE A 92 2.02 -12.95 -11.34
C PHE A 92 2.12 -13.77 -10.06
N VAL A 93 3.21 -14.49 -9.82
CA VAL A 93 3.44 -15.19 -8.55
C VAL A 93 4.02 -14.20 -7.54
N GLY A 94 3.45 -14.13 -6.34
CA GLY A 94 3.94 -13.24 -5.29
C GLY A 94 5.31 -13.66 -4.75
N SER A 95 6.14 -12.71 -4.37
CA SER A 95 7.40 -12.96 -3.66
C SER A 95 7.09 -13.40 -2.22
N VAL A 96 7.24 -14.69 -1.92
CA VAL A 96 6.92 -15.29 -0.61
C VAL A 96 7.80 -14.73 0.53
N GLN A 97 8.91 -14.04 0.21
CA GLN A 97 9.98 -13.73 1.15
C GLN A 97 9.83 -12.41 1.92
N ASN A 98 8.97 -11.47 1.51
CA ASN A 98 8.95 -10.12 2.08
C ASN A 98 7.87 -9.86 3.16
N PHE A 99 6.96 -10.81 3.40
CA PHE A 99 5.82 -10.56 4.29
C PHE A 99 6.07 -10.80 5.78
N SER A 100 7.15 -11.49 6.17
CA SER A 100 7.41 -11.87 7.58
C SER A 100 7.90 -10.72 8.47
N HIS A 101 8.37 -9.62 7.87
CA HIS A 101 8.95 -8.47 8.60
C HIS A 101 8.07 -7.21 8.57
N ILE A 102 6.93 -7.25 7.90
CA ILE A 102 6.06 -6.08 7.62
C ILE A 102 4.70 -6.21 8.33
N SER A 103 4.60 -7.02 9.39
CA SER A 103 3.40 -7.14 10.23
C SER A 103 3.22 -5.96 11.19
#